data_AF-A0A1B7WH89-F1
#
_entry.id   AF-A0A1B7WH89-F1
#
_cell.length_a   1.000
_cell.length_b   1.000
_cell.length_c   1.000
_cell.angle_alpha   90.00
_cell.angle_beta   90.00
_cell.angle_gamma   90.00
#
_symmetry.space_group_name_H-M   'P 1'
#
loop_
_entity.id
_entity.type
_entity.pdbx_description
1 polymer ?
#
loop_
_entity_poly.entity_id
_entity_poly.type
_entity_poly.pdbx_seq_one_letter_code
_entity_poly.pdbx_strand_id
1 'polypeptide(L)'
;MEKAFGGVDFSQVKVHNDAVSDQLNQSIQARAFTTWQDVFFRGGEYNPGSRGGQELIAHELTHVVQQNEGVVQRSLSKKPSPPPTPQNNKGLITDKLQVREQVTIQHIQDSQ
;
A
#
# COMPACT_ATOMS: atom_id res chain seq x y z
N MET A 1 0.39 19.05 -5.55
CA MET A 1 0.15 18.09 -4.45
C MET A 1 1.36 17.96 -3.51
N GLU A 2 2.60 17.94 -3.99
CA GLU A 2 3.84 17.79 -3.17
C GLU A 2 3.92 18.69 -1.93
N LYS A 3 3.54 19.97 -2.03
CA LYS A 3 3.48 20.89 -0.88
C LYS A 3 2.58 20.37 0.26
N ALA A 4 1.51 19.66 -0.05
CA ALA A 4 0.61 19.07 0.93
C ALA A 4 1.24 17.89 1.67
N PHE A 5 2.27 17.26 1.08
CA PHE A 5 3.03 16.15 1.65
C PHE A 5 4.40 16.62 2.19
N GLY A 6 4.52 17.87 2.65
CA GLY A 6 5.77 18.36 3.25
C GLY A 6 6.94 18.51 2.26
N GLY A 7 6.67 18.57 0.95
CA GLY A 7 7.70 18.69 -0.08
C GLY A 7 8.32 17.36 -0.52
N VAL A 8 7.64 16.23 -0.27
CA VAL A 8 8.02 14.94 -0.88
C VAL A 8 8.04 15.06 -2.40
N ASP A 9 9.11 14.54 -3.00
CA ASP A 9 9.28 14.45 -4.44
C ASP A 9 8.54 13.22 -4.98
N PHE A 10 7.58 13.45 -5.89
CA PHE A 10 6.84 12.38 -6.57
C PHE A 10 7.31 12.15 -8.00
N SER A 11 8.44 12.71 -8.42
CA SER A 11 8.99 12.55 -9.78
C SER A 11 9.26 11.10 -10.17
N GLN A 12 9.49 10.22 -9.19
CA GLN A 12 9.71 8.78 -9.39
C GLN A 12 8.42 7.96 -9.40
N VAL A 13 7.27 8.58 -9.09
CA VAL A 13 5.98 7.89 -9.09
C VAL A 13 5.52 7.63 -10.52
N LYS A 14 5.19 6.37 -10.82
CA LYS A 14 4.67 5.94 -12.10
C LYS A 14 3.18 5.68 -11.99
N VAL A 15 2.42 6.28 -12.89
CA VAL A 15 0.98 6.08 -12.98
C VAL A 15 0.69 5.12 -14.12
N HIS A 16 -0.06 4.06 -13.81
CA HIS A 16 -0.57 3.08 -14.77
C HIS A 16 -2.10 3.19 -14.80
N ASN A 17 -2.65 3.48 -15.97
CA ASN A 17 -4.09 3.68 -16.19
C ASN A 17 -4.57 3.04 -17.50
N ASP A 18 -3.84 2.01 -17.95
CA ASP A 18 -4.11 1.27 -19.17
C ASP A 18 -5.04 0.06 -18.93
N ALA A 19 -5.29 -0.71 -19.99
CA ALA A 19 -6.15 -1.89 -19.91
C ALA A 19 -5.62 -2.97 -18.96
N VAL A 20 -4.31 -3.10 -18.80
CA VAL A 20 -3.69 -4.05 -17.86
C VAL A 20 -3.98 -3.61 -16.43
N SER A 21 -3.82 -2.32 -16.14
CA SER A 21 -4.12 -1.72 -14.84
C SER A 21 -5.60 -1.88 -14.46
N ASP A 22 -6.50 -1.72 -15.44
CA ASP A 22 -7.93 -1.94 -15.25
C ASP A 22 -8.24 -3.40 -14.88
N GLN A 23 -7.67 -4.37 -15.60
CA GLN A 23 -7.84 -5.79 -15.28
C GLN A 23 -7.30 -6.16 -13.90
N LEU A 24 -6.13 -5.64 -13.53
CA LEU A 24 -5.54 -5.87 -12.21
C LEU A 24 -6.45 -5.32 -11.11
N ASN A 25 -6.91 -4.08 -11.24
CA ASN A 25 -7.84 -3.46 -10.30
C ASN A 25 -9.16 -4.24 -10.17
N GLN A 26 -9.72 -4.73 -11.27
CA GLN A 26 -10.91 -5.57 -11.25
C GLN A 26 -10.68 -6.90 -10.51
N SER A 27 -9.52 -7.54 -10.72
CA SER A 27 -9.18 -8.82 -10.09
C SER A 27 -9.10 -8.75 -8.57
N ILE A 28 -8.75 -7.57 -8.04
CA ILE A 28 -8.63 -7.31 -6.59
C ILE A 28 -9.77 -6.43 -6.06
N GLN A 29 -10.76 -6.11 -6.89
CA GLN A 29 -11.91 -5.27 -6.56
C GLN A 29 -11.52 -3.88 -6.02
N ALA A 30 -10.53 -3.24 -6.63
CA ALA A 30 -10.06 -1.90 -6.27
C ALA A 30 -10.39 -0.85 -7.33
N ARG A 31 -10.39 0.42 -6.91
CA ARG A 31 -10.45 1.60 -7.80
C ARG A 31 -9.04 2.05 -8.19
N ALA A 32 -8.11 1.97 -7.26
CA ALA A 32 -6.69 2.10 -7.48
C ALA A 32 -5.93 1.28 -6.43
N PHE A 33 -4.65 1.03 -6.67
CA PHE A 33 -3.72 0.54 -5.64
C PHE A 33 -2.30 1.02 -5.91
N THR A 34 -1.49 1.01 -4.85
CA THR A 34 -0.08 1.42 -4.90
C THR A 34 0.84 0.29 -4.46
N THR A 35 1.93 0.10 -5.20
CA THR A 35 3.05 -0.74 -4.81
C THR A 35 4.36 0.00 -5.07
N TRP A 36 5.11 0.28 -4.01
CA TRP A 36 6.33 1.07 -4.03
C TRP A 36 6.11 2.47 -4.62
N GLN A 37 6.56 2.69 -5.86
CA GLN A 37 6.41 3.94 -6.59
C GLN A 37 5.42 3.82 -7.75
N ASP A 38 4.78 2.67 -7.92
CA ASP A 38 3.85 2.40 -9.00
C ASP A 38 2.41 2.48 -8.47
N VAL A 39 1.59 3.31 -9.11
CA VAL A 39 0.18 3.50 -8.79
C VAL A 39 -0.67 3.07 -9.98
N PHE A 40 -1.60 2.15 -9.74
CA PHE A 40 -2.43 1.53 -10.77
C PHE A 40 -3.87 1.97 -10.58
N PHE A 41 -4.47 2.62 -11.57
CA PHE A 41 -5.86 3.05 -11.55
C PHE A 41 -6.72 2.14 -12.41
N ARG A 42 -7.96 1.90 -11.97
CA ARG A 42 -9.01 1.31 -12.79
C ARG A 42 -9.37 2.27 -13.94
N GLY A 43 -9.92 1.73 -15.02
CA GLY A 43 -10.33 2.52 -16.19
C GLY A 43 -11.23 3.70 -15.80
N GLY A 44 -10.78 4.92 -16.12
CA GLY A 44 -11.52 6.16 -15.84
C GLY A 44 -11.33 6.77 -14.44
N GLU A 45 -10.65 6.09 -13.52
CA GLU A 45 -10.43 6.58 -12.14
C GLU A 45 -9.27 7.57 -12.02
N TYR A 46 -8.27 7.49 -12.90
CA TYR A 46 -7.20 8.50 -12.97
C TYR A 46 -7.75 9.79 -13.59
N ASN A 47 -8.25 10.69 -12.74
CA ASN A 47 -8.81 11.96 -13.16
C ASN A 47 -8.30 13.13 -12.30
N PRO A 48 -7.12 13.69 -12.61
CA PRO A 48 -6.58 14.82 -11.85
C PRO A 48 -7.39 16.12 -12.01
N GLY A 49 -8.33 16.19 -12.97
CA GLY A 49 -9.19 17.35 -13.21
C GLY A 49 -10.47 17.38 -12.36
N SER A 50 -10.84 16.28 -11.70
CA SER A 50 -12.03 16.21 -10.85
C SER A 50 -11.67 16.18 -9.37
N ARG A 51 -12.57 16.68 -8.51
CA ARG A 51 -12.38 16.63 -7.06
C ARG A 51 -12.20 15.19 -6.55
N GLY A 52 -13.10 14.28 -6.96
CA GLY A 52 -13.03 12.88 -6.54
C GLY A 52 -11.78 12.15 -7.04
N GLY A 53 -11.32 12.46 -8.26
CA GLY A 53 -10.06 11.90 -8.77
C GLY A 53 -8.83 12.47 -8.06
N GLN A 54 -8.83 13.77 -7.69
CA GLN A 54 -7.77 14.34 -6.85
C GLN A 54 -7.72 13.73 -5.45
N GLU A 55 -8.89 13.45 -4.84
CA GLU A 55 -8.99 12.76 -3.55
C GLU A 55 -8.43 11.33 -3.65
N LEU A 56 -8.78 10.59 -4.70
CA LEU A 56 -8.23 9.26 -4.96
C LEU A 56 -6.71 9.28 -5.21
N ILE A 57 -6.20 10.23 -6.01
CA ILE A 57 -4.76 10.37 -6.26
C ILE A 57 -4.01 10.70 -4.96
N ALA A 58 -4.54 11.61 -4.14
CA ALA A 58 -3.92 11.96 -2.85
C ALA A 58 -3.90 10.77 -1.88
N HIS A 59 -4.95 9.94 -1.89
CA HIS A 59 -5.01 8.70 -1.14
C HIS A 59 -3.86 7.76 -1.53
N GLU A 60 -3.69 7.49 -2.82
CA GLU A 60 -2.63 6.62 -3.31
C GLU A 60 -1.22 7.17 -3.04
N LEU A 61 -1.01 8.48 -3.23
CA LEU A 61 0.28 9.10 -2.91
C LEU A 61 0.63 9.02 -1.41
N THR A 62 -0.37 8.96 -0.52
CA THR A 62 -0.13 8.70 0.90
C THR A 62 0.51 7.32 1.10
N HIS A 63 0.08 6.30 0.37
CA HIS A 63 0.69 4.97 0.42
C HIS A 63 2.14 4.98 -0.08
N VAL A 64 2.45 5.75 -1.13
CA VAL A 64 3.84 5.94 -1.61
C VAL A 64 4.74 6.49 -0.48
N VAL A 65 4.29 7.55 0.20
CA VAL A 65 5.06 8.16 1.30
C VAL A 65 5.26 7.15 2.44
N GLN A 66 4.19 6.49 2.87
CA GLN A 66 4.24 5.53 3.98
C GLN A 66 5.12 4.32 3.67
N GLN A 67 5.10 3.81 2.44
CA GLN A 67 5.95 2.70 2.02
C GLN A 67 7.43 3.12 1.98
N ASN A 68 7.74 4.32 1.51
CA ASN A 68 9.11 4.84 1.53
C ASN A 68 9.65 5.02 2.97
N GLU A 69 8.83 5.47 3.90
CA GLU A 69 9.21 5.60 5.32
C GLU A 69 9.31 4.23 6.03
N GLY A 70 8.46 3.27 5.65
CA GLY A 70 8.41 1.92 6.22
C GLY A 70 9.59 1.01 5.87
N VAL A 71 10.42 1.39 4.90
CA VAL A 71 11.59 0.59 4.45
C VAL A 71 12.79 0.72 5.41
N VAL A 72 12.82 1.72 6.30
CA VAL A 72 13.95 1.98 7.21
C VAL A 72 13.90 1.19 8.54
N GLN A 73 12.87 0.37 8.81
CA GLN A 73 12.82 -0.48 10.02
C GLN A 73 12.63 -1.98 9.75
N ARG A 74 13.42 -2.53 8.82
CA ARG A 74 13.78 -3.96 8.90
C ARG A 74 15.30 -4.19 8.85
N SER A 75 16.06 -3.26 9.39
CA SER A 75 17.47 -3.46 9.74
C SER A 75 17.56 -4.33 10.99
N LEU A 76 17.65 -5.64 10.79
CA LEU A 76 18.43 -6.61 11.56
C LEU A 76 19.12 -6.05 12.82
N SER A 77 18.43 -6.01 13.96
CA SER A 77 19.02 -5.75 15.28
C SER A 77 18.12 -6.28 16.39
N LYS A 78 18.00 -7.60 16.49
CA LYS A 78 17.83 -8.23 17.80
C LYS A 78 18.70 -9.47 17.85
N LYS A 79 19.89 -9.31 18.42
CA LYS A 79 20.71 -10.43 18.90
C LYS A 79 19.79 -11.39 19.68
N PRO A 80 19.79 -12.70 19.41
CA PRO A 80 19.03 -13.63 20.23
C PRO A 80 19.68 -13.69 21.61
N SER A 81 19.02 -13.11 22.61
CA SER A 81 19.26 -13.44 24.02
C SER A 81 18.79 -14.87 24.29
N PRO A 82 19.44 -15.63 25.20
CA PRO A 82 19.10 -17.02 25.45
C PRO A 82 17.64 -17.20 25.91
N PRO A 83 17.01 -18.33 25.58
CA PRO A 83 15.56 -18.51 25.72
C PRO A 83 15.12 -18.55 27.19
N PRO A 84 13.96 -17.96 27.54
CA PRO A 84 13.28 -18.30 28.78
C PRO A 84 12.80 -19.75 28.71
N THR A 85 13.02 -20.50 29.80
CA THR A 85 12.53 -21.86 30.02
C THR A 85 11.00 -21.97 29.89
N PRO A 86 10.46 -23.16 29.58
CA PRO A 86 9.17 -23.31 28.91
C PRO A 86 7.98 -23.30 29.88
N GLN A 87 6.95 -22.51 29.58
CA GLN A 87 5.60 -22.72 30.11
C GLN A 87 4.69 -23.23 28.99
N ASN A 88 4.29 -24.49 29.15
CA ASN A 88 3.48 -25.33 28.27
C ASN A 88 2.01 -24.89 28.24
N ASN A 89 1.57 -24.29 27.13
CA ASN A 89 0.15 -24.16 26.80
C ASN A 89 -0.05 -24.47 25.31
N LYS A 90 -0.74 -25.58 25.06
CA LYS A 90 -0.92 -26.25 23.76
C LYS A 90 -1.97 -25.54 22.91
N GLY A 91 -1.61 -25.14 21.69
CA GLY A 91 -2.53 -24.52 20.73
C GLY A 91 -1.87 -24.28 19.37
N LEU A 92 -1.82 -25.35 18.60
CA LEU A 92 -1.45 -25.50 17.18
C LEU A 92 -1.23 -24.19 16.37
N ILE A 93 0.05 -23.92 16.13
CA ILE A 93 0.57 -23.13 15.01
C ILE A 93 -0.12 -23.54 13.70
N THR A 94 -0.99 -22.70 13.16
CA THR A 94 -1.42 -22.81 11.76
C THR A 94 -1.36 -21.41 11.15
N ASP A 95 -0.62 -21.32 10.05
CA ASP A 95 -0.52 -20.20 9.10
C ASP A 95 0.22 -18.94 9.54
N LYS A 96 1.52 -19.14 9.78
CA LYS A 96 2.54 -18.16 9.36
C LYS A 96 2.61 -18.10 7.82
N LEU A 97 1.59 -17.52 7.20
CA LEU A 97 1.67 -16.94 5.86
C LEU A 97 1.31 -15.44 5.90
N GLN A 98 1.79 -14.75 6.93
CA GLN A 98 1.77 -13.28 6.97
C GLN A 98 3.01 -12.72 6.25
N VAL A 99 3.23 -13.18 5.01
CA VAL A 99 3.96 -12.40 4.00
C VAL A 99 2.87 -11.70 3.19
N ARG A 100 2.10 -10.83 3.87
CA ARG A 100 1.22 -9.91 3.15
C ARG A 100 2.11 -8.80 2.65
N GLU A 101 2.52 -8.92 1.39
CA GLU A 101 2.91 -7.78 0.59
C GLU A 101 1.92 -6.65 0.86
N GLN A 102 2.44 -5.44 1.06
CA GLN A 102 1.69 -4.23 1.40
C GLN A 102 0.83 -3.76 0.21
N VAL A 103 0.03 -4.65 -0.38
CA VAL A 103 -1.06 -4.30 -1.28
C VAL A 103 -2.22 -3.91 -0.37
N THR A 104 -2.24 -2.65 0.06
CA THR A 104 -3.38 -2.09 0.80
C THR A 104 -4.55 -1.98 -0.17
N ILE A 105 -5.31 -3.06 -0.33
CA ILE A 105 -6.61 -3.04 -1.01
C ILE A 105 -7.58 -2.37 -0.04
N GLN A 106 -7.61 -1.03 -0.03
CA GLN A 106 -8.69 -0.32 0.62
C GLN A 106 -9.87 -0.29 -0.35
N HIS A 107 -10.84 -1.16 -0.09
CA HIS A 107 -12.22 -1.04 -0.56
C HIS A 107 -12.70 0.36 -0.15
N ILE A 108 -12.65 1.32 -1.07
CA ILE A 108 -13.32 2.60 -0.90
C ILE A 108 -14.81 2.28 -1.00
N GLN A 109 -15.44 1.99 0.13
CA GLN A 109 -16.90 2.02 0.23
C GLN A 109 -17.30 3.47 0.06
N ASP A 110 -17.86 3.80 -1.11
CA ASP A 110 -18.53 5.07 -1.36
C ASP A 110 -19.59 5.29 -0.26
N SER A 111 -19.29 6.19 0.68
CA SER A 111 -20.32 6.81 1.51
C SER A 111 -20.89 8.00 0.74
N GLN A 112 -22.15 7.82 0.34
CA GLN A 112 -23.08 8.86 -0.10
C GLN A 112 -23.13 10.05 0.85
#